data_AF-A0A918BXA3-F1
#
_entry.id   AF-A0A918BXA3-F1
#
_cell.length_a   1.000
_cell.length_b   1.000
_cell.length_c   1.000
_cell.angle_alpha   90.00
_cell.angle_beta   90.00
_cell.angle_gamma   90.00
#
_symmetry.space_group_name_H-M   'P 1'
#
loop_
_entity.id
_entity.type
_entity.pdbx_description
1 polymer ?
#
loop_
_entity_poly.entity_id
_entity_poly.type
_entity_poly.pdbx_seq_one_letter_code
_entity_poly.pdbx_strand_id
1 'polypeptide(L)'
;MDWYNVSRRRGTHQRLQSHGHDLRPVTEHTFTFIFSDGQLPDETRHPFYTAIADTASAAEEAAYTVYLRAQGCTHQFRRSTPSLLTCGLCSIHLRSQETPPTTRSPGMFDRLQRVFRRPG
;
A
#
# COMPACT_ATOMS: atom_id res chain seq x y z
N MET A 1 -20.27 4.43 16.08
CA MET A 1 -18.83 4.73 16.06
C MET A 1 -18.63 5.93 15.17
N ASP A 2 -18.08 7.01 15.71
CA ASP A 2 -17.82 8.22 14.95
C ASP A 2 -16.43 8.14 14.34
N TRP A 3 -16.39 8.31 13.02
CA TRP A 3 -15.18 8.29 12.22
C TRP A 3 -15.00 9.68 11.61
N TYR A 4 -13.89 10.34 11.91
CA TYR A 4 -13.58 11.68 11.41
C TYR A 4 -12.48 11.63 10.35
N ASN A 5 -12.64 12.42 9.29
CA ASN A 5 -11.66 12.60 8.21
C ASN A 5 -11.22 11.28 7.57
N VAL A 6 -12.16 10.36 7.34
CA VAL A 6 -11.89 9.10 6.65
C VAL A 6 -12.95 8.77 5.61
N SER A 7 -12.50 8.19 4.50
CA SER A 7 -13.35 7.42 3.59
C SER A 7 -13.40 5.97 4.05
N ARG A 8 -14.55 5.30 3.93
CA ARG A 8 -14.77 3.94 4.41
C ARG A 8 -15.32 3.08 3.27
N ARG A 9 -14.80 1.86 3.15
CA ARG A 9 -15.23 0.87 2.17
C ARG A 9 -15.39 -0.47 2.87
N ARG A 10 -16.49 -1.16 2.58
CA ARG A 10 -16.74 -2.53 3.06
C ARG A 10 -16.69 -3.45 1.85
N GLY A 11 -16.14 -4.63 2.04
CA GLY A 11 -16.04 -5.65 1.00
C GLY A 11 -16.26 -7.04 1.58
N THR A 12 -16.43 -7.98 0.65
CA THR A 12 -16.50 -9.40 0.96
C THR A 12 -15.71 -10.13 -0.11
N HIS A 13 -14.88 -11.09 0.28
CA HIS A 13 -14.15 -11.95 -0.65
C HIS A 13 -14.38 -13.41 -0.26
N GLN A 14 -14.40 -14.28 -1.25
CA GLN A 14 -14.40 -15.72 -1.03
C GLN A 14 -13.02 -16.26 -1.35
N ARG A 15 -12.44 -17.01 -0.42
CA ARG A 15 -11.21 -17.77 -0.66
C ARG A 15 -11.44 -19.24 -0.35
N LEU A 16 -10.67 -20.11 -1.00
CA LEU A 16 -10.59 -21.50 -0.63
C LEU A 16 -9.59 -21.64 0.52
N GLN A 17 -10.00 -22.32 1.59
CA GLN A 17 -9.12 -22.68 2.70
C GLN A 17 -8.97 -24.20 2.76
N SER A 18 -7.74 -24.67 2.94
CA SER A 18 -7.47 -26.07 3.17
C SER A 18 -7.98 -26.49 4.55
N HIS A 19 -8.73 -27.57 4.58
CA HIS A 19 -9.25 -28.19 5.79
C HIS A 19 -8.97 -29.69 5.72
N GLY A 20 -7.75 -30.09 6.12
CA GLY A 20 -7.24 -31.44 5.92
C GLY A 20 -6.91 -31.70 4.45
N HIS A 21 -7.56 -32.70 3.85
CA HIS A 21 -7.43 -33.02 2.43
C HIS A 21 -8.47 -32.32 1.54
N ASP A 22 -9.41 -31.58 2.13
CA ASP A 22 -10.48 -30.89 1.40
C ASP A 22 -10.23 -29.39 1.29
N LEU A 23 -10.74 -28.78 0.22
CA LEU A 23 -10.84 -27.33 0.07
C LEU A 23 -12.26 -26.88 0.35
N ARG A 24 -12.42 -25.94 1.29
CA ARG A 24 -13.73 -25.35 1.62
C ARG A 24 -13.75 -23.87 1.28
N PRO A 25 -14.86 -23.35 0.72
CA PRO A 25 -15.02 -21.93 0.55
C PRO A 25 -15.18 -21.27 1.93
N VAL A 26 -14.45 -20.19 2.13
CA VAL A 26 -14.52 -19.34 3.32
C VAL A 26 -14.82 -17.93 2.86
N THR A 27 -15.84 -17.34 3.46
CA THR A 27 -16.22 -15.95 3.23
C THR A 27 -15.49 -15.06 4.22
N GLU A 28 -14.75 -14.10 3.72
CA GLU A 28 -14.08 -13.09 4.53
C GLU A 28 -14.72 -11.73 4.27
N HIS A 29 -14.90 -10.99 5.35
CA HIS A 29 -15.38 -9.61 5.31
C HIS A 29 -14.20 -8.67 5.49
N THR A 30 -14.20 -7.61 4.68
CA THR A 30 -13.16 -6.60 4.71
C THR A 30 -13.74 -5.24 5.07
N PHE A 31 -12.96 -4.49 5.84
CA PHE A 31 -13.26 -3.10 6.16
C PHE A 31 -12.02 -2.27 5.93
N THR A 32 -12.09 -1.37 4.96
CA THR A 32 -11.00 -0.44 4.63
C THR A 32 -11.39 0.97 5.04
N PHE A 33 -10.47 1.67 5.69
CA PHE A 33 -10.54 3.12 5.85
C PHE A 33 -9.33 3.80 5.25
N ILE A 34 -9.53 5.01 4.75
CA ILE A 34 -8.51 5.87 4.14
C ILE A 34 -8.60 7.23 4.82
N PHE A 35 -7.52 7.73 5.41
CA PHE A 35 -7.47 9.08 5.97
C PHE A 35 -7.54 10.11 4.85
N SER A 36 -8.49 11.03 4.91
CA SER A 36 -8.70 12.06 3.89
C SER A 36 -8.92 13.42 4.55
N ASP A 37 -8.21 14.44 4.09
CA ASP A 37 -8.38 15.83 4.58
C ASP A 37 -9.59 16.54 3.94
N GLY A 38 -10.67 15.81 3.66
CA GLY A 38 -11.89 16.36 3.07
C GLY A 38 -11.90 16.51 1.53
N GLN A 39 -10.83 16.12 0.83
CA GLN A 39 -10.83 15.95 -0.63
C GLN A 39 -11.00 14.48 -1.04
N LEU A 40 -11.48 14.26 -2.27
CA LEU A 40 -11.83 12.95 -2.83
C LEU A 40 -10.77 11.87 -2.56
N PRO A 41 -11.18 10.61 -2.26
CA PRO A 41 -10.30 9.56 -1.79
C PRO A 41 -9.41 9.03 -2.92
N ASP A 42 -8.28 9.70 -3.16
CA ASP A 42 -7.18 9.13 -3.92
C ASP A 42 -6.36 8.21 -3.01
N GLU A 43 -6.59 6.90 -3.12
CA GLU A 43 -5.88 5.86 -2.36
C GLU A 43 -4.37 5.84 -2.59
N THR A 44 -3.88 6.52 -3.63
CA THR A 44 -2.44 6.57 -3.94
C THR A 44 -1.68 7.57 -3.08
N ARG A 45 -2.39 8.54 -2.49
CA ARG A 45 -1.78 9.65 -1.75
C ARG A 45 -2.04 9.61 -0.25
N HIS A 46 -2.99 8.77 0.18
CA HIS A 46 -3.52 8.82 1.53
C HIS A 46 -3.22 7.54 2.31
N PRO A 47 -2.90 7.64 3.62
CA PRO A 47 -2.74 6.47 4.45
C PRO A 47 -4.05 5.68 4.57
N PHE A 48 -3.96 4.36 4.48
CA PHE A 48 -5.10 3.46 4.52
C PHE A 48 -4.81 2.22 5.37
N TYR A 49 -5.85 1.52 5.74
CA TYR A 49 -5.77 0.22 6.40
C TYR A 49 -6.96 -0.64 6.00
N THR A 50 -6.73 -1.95 5.87
CA THR A 50 -7.78 -2.93 5.56
C THR A 50 -7.76 -4.02 6.64
N ALA A 51 -8.84 -4.12 7.40
CA ALA A 51 -9.11 -5.26 8.26
C ALA A 51 -9.77 -6.38 7.46
N ILE A 52 -9.49 -7.63 7.84
CA ILE A 52 -10.10 -8.83 7.30
C ILE A 52 -10.55 -9.68 8.49
N ALA A 53 -11.81 -10.13 8.49
CA ALA A 53 -12.35 -11.00 9.54
C ALA A 53 -13.50 -11.89 9.01
N ASP A 54 -13.89 -12.88 9.79
CA ASP A 54 -14.98 -13.80 9.46
C ASP A 54 -16.37 -13.16 9.49
N THR A 55 -16.49 -11.97 10.09
CA THR A 55 -17.75 -11.20 10.12
C THR A 55 -17.49 -9.72 9.82
N ALA A 56 -18.49 -9.05 9.26
CA ALA A 56 -18.40 -7.62 8.96
C ALA A 56 -18.21 -6.76 10.23
N SER A 57 -18.84 -7.13 11.36
CA SER A 57 -18.68 -6.42 12.64
C SER A 57 -17.25 -6.54 13.16
N ALA A 58 -16.69 -7.75 13.16
CA ALA A 58 -15.32 -7.98 13.61
C ALA A 58 -14.30 -7.23 12.74
N ALA A 59 -14.52 -7.17 11.42
CA ALA A 59 -13.67 -6.40 10.52
C ALA A 59 -13.74 -4.89 10.83
N GLU A 60 -14.94 -4.36 11.08
CA GLU A 60 -15.13 -2.95 11.47
C GLU A 60 -14.50 -2.61 12.82
N GLU A 61 -14.68 -3.46 13.84
CA GLU A 61 -14.07 -3.26 15.17
C GLU A 61 -12.54 -3.31 15.13
N ALA A 62 -11.98 -4.25 14.37
CA ALA A 62 -10.54 -4.36 14.17
C ALA A 62 -9.99 -3.11 13.45
N ALA A 63 -10.69 -2.64 12.41
CA ALA A 63 -10.35 -1.41 11.71
C ALA A 63 -10.44 -0.19 12.63
N TYR A 64 -11.48 -0.10 13.47
CA TYR A 64 -11.67 1.00 14.39
C TYR A 64 -10.55 1.08 15.44
N THR A 65 -10.10 -0.07 15.94
CA THR A 65 -8.94 -0.14 16.86
C THR A 65 -7.66 0.39 16.23
N VAL A 66 -7.45 0.13 14.93
CA VAL A 66 -6.32 0.70 14.20
C VAL A 66 -6.50 2.19 13.95
N TYR A 67 -7.71 2.62 13.60
CA TYR A 67 -8.05 4.04 13.42
C TYR A 67 -7.73 4.88 14.66
N LEU A 68 -8.16 4.43 15.85
CA LEU A 68 -7.88 5.14 17.11
C LEU A 68 -6.38 5.27 17.39
N ARG A 69 -5.58 4.26 17.05
CA ARG A 69 -4.11 4.30 17.18
C ARG A 69 -3.44 5.19 16.14
N ALA A 70 -4.03 5.29 14.96
CA ALA A 70 -3.49 6.02 13.82
C ALA A 70 -3.92 7.49 13.80
N GLN A 71 -4.95 7.87 14.56
CA GLN A 71 -5.42 9.25 14.65
C GLN A 71 -4.30 10.15 15.17
N GLY A 72 -3.86 11.11 14.36
CA GLY A 72 -2.75 12.00 14.71
C GLY A 72 -1.38 11.32 14.70
N CYS A 73 -1.23 10.16 14.06
CA CYS A 73 0.05 9.45 13.95
C CYS A 73 1.08 10.30 13.19
N THR A 74 2.21 10.58 13.86
CA THR A 74 3.40 11.24 13.27
C THR A 74 4.58 10.28 13.09
N HIS A 75 4.34 8.97 13.25
CA HIS A 75 5.37 7.95 13.18
C HIS A 75 5.94 7.78 11.78
N GLN A 76 7.19 7.32 11.73
CA GLN A 76 7.88 7.06 10.47
C GLN A 76 7.28 5.85 9.73
N PHE A 77 6.96 6.06 8.46
CA PHE A 77 6.61 4.98 7.55
C PHE A 77 7.88 4.34 6.98
N ARG A 78 7.96 3.01 7.01
CA ARG A 78 9.08 2.23 6.47
C ARG A 78 8.60 1.37 5.31
N ARG A 79 9.42 1.21 4.28
CA ARG A 79 9.06 0.38 3.13
C ARG A 79 8.92 -1.08 3.56
N SER A 80 7.72 -1.66 3.37
CA SER A 80 7.41 -3.06 3.67
C SER A 80 7.37 -3.92 2.40
N THR A 81 6.87 -3.35 1.31
CA THR A 81 6.92 -3.94 -0.04
C THR A 81 7.33 -2.85 -1.04
N PRO A 82 7.70 -3.19 -2.29
CA PRO A 82 8.06 -2.20 -3.30
C PRO A 82 7.04 -1.06 -3.43
N SER A 83 5.75 -1.40 -3.39
CA SER A 83 4.63 -0.47 -3.56
C SER A 83 4.00 0.03 -2.25
N LEU A 84 4.49 -0.38 -1.07
CA LEU A 84 3.89 -0.01 0.23
C LEU A 84 4.92 0.44 1.26
N LEU A 85 4.60 1.56 1.91
CA LEU A 85 5.20 1.98 3.16
C LEU A 85 4.24 1.64 4.30
N THR A 86 4.74 1.16 5.42
CA THR A 86 3.95 0.78 6.59
C THR A 86 4.47 1.51 7.83
N CYS A 87 3.56 2.06 8.62
CA CYS A 87 3.86 2.59 9.94
C CYS A 87 4.11 1.42 10.91
N GLY A 88 5.29 1.38 11.53
CA GLY A 88 5.67 0.29 12.43
C GLY A 88 4.86 0.20 13.73
N LEU A 89 4.16 1.27 14.12
CA LEU A 89 3.41 1.34 15.38
C LEU A 89 1.90 1.25 15.18
N CYS A 90 1.37 1.90 14.14
CA CYS A 90 -0.06 1.96 13.89
C CYS A 90 -0.53 0.94 12.84
N SER A 91 0.39 0.25 12.16
CA SER A 91 0.08 -0.71 11.08
C SER A 91 -0.67 -0.12 9.87
N ILE A 92 -0.81 1.20 9.79
CA ILE A 92 -1.34 1.89 8.61
C ILE A 92 -0.35 1.83 7.44
N HIS A 93 -0.88 1.81 6.24
CA HIS A 93 -0.13 1.70 5.00
C HIS A 93 -0.25 2.99 4.19
N LEU A 94 0.79 3.29 3.41
CA LEU A 94 0.80 4.35 2.42
C LEU A 94 1.33 3.77 1.11
N ARG A 95 0.65 4.00 0.00
CA ARG A 95 1.13 3.55 -1.31
C ARG A 95 2.38 4.35 -1.68
N SER A 96 3.47 3.65 -1.97
CA SER A 96 4.66 4.27 -2.55
C SER A 96 4.44 4.38 -4.05
N GLN A 97 4.49 5.59 -4.60
CA GLN A 97 4.73 5.73 -6.04
C GLN A 97 6.18 5.31 -6.26
N GLU A 98 6.42 4.07 -6.67
CA GLU A 98 7.70 3.74 -7.26
C GLU A 98 7.83 4.57 -8.53
N THR A 99 8.77 5.52 -8.55
CA THR A 99 9.43 5.81 -9.81
C THR A 99 10.00 4.47 -10.28
N PRO A 100 9.61 3.96 -11.47
CA PRO A 100 10.29 2.80 -12.04
C PRO A 100 11.80 3.10 -12.00
N PRO A 101 12.67 2.10 -11.77
CA PRO A 101 14.09 2.34 -11.91
C PRO A 101 14.28 2.94 -13.30
N THR A 102 14.58 4.24 -13.35
CA THR A 102 15.00 4.83 -14.60
C THR A 102 16.30 4.12 -14.86
N THR A 103 16.29 3.21 -15.84
CA THR A 103 17.50 2.68 -16.43
C THR A 103 18.21 3.88 -17.06
N ARG A 104 18.87 4.70 -16.23
CA ARG A 104 19.97 5.54 -16.67
C ARG A 104 21.06 4.53 -16.99
N SER A 105 21.06 4.07 -18.23
CA SER A 105 22.24 3.45 -18.83
C SER A 105 23.42 4.35 -18.51
N PRO A 106 24.42 3.90 -17.73
CA PRO A 106 25.59 4.70 -17.45
C PRO A 106 26.47 4.75 -18.71
N GLY A 107 26.80 5.97 -19.16
CA GLY A 107 27.92 6.30 -20.04
C GLY A 107 27.84 5.74 -21.46
N MET A 108 27.53 6.52 -22.49
CA MET A 108 28.49 7.47 -23.09
C MET A 108 29.80 7.59 -22.31
N PHE A 109 30.81 6.80 -22.70
CA PHE A 109 32.24 7.16 -22.80
C PHE A 109 33.02 5.87 -23.05
N ASP A 110 33.31 5.54 -24.31
CA ASP A 110 34.69 5.47 -24.82
C ASP A 110 34.70 4.97 -26.28
N ARG A 111 34.69 5.90 -27.24
CA ARG A 111 35.29 5.64 -28.55
C ARG A 111 35.74 6.94 -29.18
N LEU A 112 36.66 7.61 -28.50
CA LEU A 112 37.53 8.56 -29.15
C LEU A 112 38.79 7.83 -29.64
N GLN A 113 39.01 7.96 -30.96
CA GLN A 113 40.31 7.97 -31.65
C GLN A 113 40.91 6.66 -32.17
N ARG A 114 40.71 6.45 -33.49
CA ARG A 114 41.69 6.19 -34.57
C ARG A 114 40.82 5.81 -35.77
N VAL A 115 40.77 6.49 -36.92
CA VAL A 115 41.80 7.04 -37.83
C VAL A 115 40.99 8.04 -38.70
N PHE A 116 41.34 9.30 -38.94
CA PHE A 116 42.46 9.80 -39.73
C PHE A 116 42.58 11.31 -39.48
N ARG A 117 43.79 11.77 -39.16
CA ARG A 117 44.18 13.16 -39.38
C ARG A 117 44.42 13.36 -40.89
N ARG A 118 43.83 14.44 -41.43
CA ARG A 118 44.18 15.22 -42.65
C ARG A 118 45.70 15.56 -42.72
N PRO A 119 46.26 16.28 -43.73
CA PRO A 119 45.77 16.76 -45.05
C PRO A 119 46.76 16.46 -46.21
N GLY A 120 46.36 16.82 -47.44
CA GLY A 120 47.21 16.92 -48.63
C GLY A 120 46.35 17.38 -49.80
#